data_AF-A0A170QXX9-F1
#
_entry.id   AF-A0A170QXX9-F1
#
_cell.length_a   1.000
_cell.length_b   1.000
_cell.length_c   1.000
_cell.angle_alpha   90.00
_cell.angle_beta   90.00
_cell.angle_gamma   90.00
#
_symmetry.space_group_name_H-M   'P 1'
#
loop_
_entity.id
_entity.type
_entity.pdbx_description
1 polymer ?
#
loop_
_entity_poly.entity_id
_entity_poly.type
_entity_poly.pdbx_seq_one_letter_code
_entity_poly.pdbx_strand_id
1 'polypeptide(L)'
;MADISHNEDYANLIEWMVENKIELSSLIKIDESPLGGVGVFSTADIAEGDVVLRVPKDCVLSPVTCGIANLLDEHELDGMIGLTIAYMFEKSQGEKSPWFGFLKTIRPPDHDLPRFWPEADRQLLKGTEMDKMGGLDDTEVLETYKDIVAPFIEANKQLFRGIPAYATYDGYREALVEVTSRAFEVDDYRGLSLVPGACLFNHSDSENVHFESQGEVCELCGAANYCDHIAYQEIEFAKMQAQMNQEDNDFEDIDSEEEEEEEEEQEENGEDSCEVDRMLVEPDSDIDSSADEADHDHDDDCACGHDSTDTSQDSDIDEDEPDSCELVVMSDVSAGKELFNTYGEYNNGVLLSRYGFAIWDNQHESVGLASQVLQFAKQKDLKPRLKWWAKHFYQCVFDIDPELYEETVEAILANDPDEPPPPPPDSLTWKDTLEIVSSGQPTPGLILVINLLALSPQKFALLQTQAKRGKYSALPTGAQGCSKILVSLVNKKLSTYKDANLTSQEYAKLINQSDISHNKRLAFTVIGTEKLVLERFLKMF
;
A
#
# COMPACT_ATOMS: atom_id res chain seq x y z
N MET A 1 -23.23 23.59 -25.88
CA MET A 1 -21.90 24.21 -25.99
C MET A 1 -21.05 23.37 -25.06
N ALA A 2 -20.16 22.52 -25.59
CA ALA A 2 -19.16 21.88 -24.75
C ALA A 2 -18.41 23.02 -24.03
N ASP A 3 -18.23 22.88 -22.73
CA ASP A 3 -17.78 23.96 -21.87
C ASP A 3 -16.36 24.38 -22.28
N ILE A 4 -16.23 25.56 -22.87
CA ILE A 4 -14.95 26.09 -23.37
C ILE A 4 -13.94 26.23 -22.23
N SER A 5 -14.41 26.32 -20.98
CA SER A 5 -13.58 26.42 -19.77
C SER A 5 -12.70 25.19 -19.52
N HIS A 6 -13.16 23.98 -19.88
CA HIS A 6 -12.38 22.76 -19.65
C HIS A 6 -11.06 22.79 -20.42
N ASN A 7 -11.11 23.16 -21.70
CA ASN A 7 -9.93 23.18 -22.55
C ASN A 7 -8.92 24.26 -22.11
N GLU A 8 -9.42 25.38 -21.57
CA GLU A 8 -8.57 26.46 -21.03
C GLU A 8 -7.89 26.05 -19.71
N ASP A 9 -8.57 25.33 -18.81
CA ASP A 9 -7.98 24.83 -17.57
C ASP A 9 -6.82 23.85 -17.83
N TYR A 10 -6.98 22.92 -18.77
CA TYR A 10 -5.92 21.96 -19.11
C TYR A 10 -4.80 22.57 -19.94
N ALA A 11 -5.07 23.57 -20.79
CA ALA A 11 -4.02 24.34 -21.44
C ALA A 11 -3.14 25.05 -20.40
N ASN A 12 -3.77 25.70 -19.41
CA ASN A 12 -3.03 26.32 -18.32
C ASN A 12 -2.28 25.31 -17.43
N LEU A 13 -2.81 24.08 -17.27
CA LEU A 13 -2.10 23.01 -16.57
C LEU A 13 -0.81 22.64 -17.30
N ILE A 14 -0.86 22.47 -18.62
CA ILE A 14 0.32 22.17 -19.44
C ILE A 14 1.36 23.29 -19.34
N GLU A 15 0.92 24.57 -19.41
CA GLU A 15 1.82 25.70 -19.21
C GLU A 15 2.49 25.66 -17.83
N TRP A 16 1.72 25.43 -16.77
CA TRP A 16 2.25 25.29 -15.41
C TRP A 16 3.21 24.10 -15.28
N MET A 17 2.92 22.96 -15.92
CA MET A 17 3.80 21.79 -15.94
C MET A 17 5.15 22.13 -16.57
N VAL A 18 5.17 22.81 -17.72
CA VAL A 18 6.39 23.23 -18.39
C VAL A 18 7.21 24.20 -17.52
N GLU A 19 6.55 25.16 -16.85
CA GLU A 19 7.22 26.10 -15.94
C GLU A 19 7.89 25.39 -14.75
N ASN A 20 7.34 24.26 -14.31
CA ASN A 20 7.86 23.43 -13.22
C ASN A 20 8.76 22.29 -13.71
N LYS A 21 9.23 22.32 -14.97
CA LYS A 21 10.09 21.29 -15.58
C LYS A 21 9.48 19.89 -15.58
N ILE A 22 8.16 19.80 -15.57
CA ILE A 22 7.44 18.54 -15.79
C ILE A 22 7.38 18.33 -17.30
N GLU A 23 7.92 17.21 -17.77
CA GLU A 23 8.00 16.88 -19.18
C GLU A 23 6.79 16.05 -19.59
N LEU A 24 6.08 16.53 -20.61
CA LEU A 24 4.94 15.83 -21.21
C LEU A 24 5.27 15.52 -22.67
N SER A 25 5.15 14.26 -23.08
CA SER A 25 5.48 13.87 -24.44
C SER A 25 4.59 14.57 -25.46
N SER A 26 5.19 15.04 -26.56
CA SER A 26 4.45 15.62 -27.69
C SER A 26 3.55 14.61 -28.42
N LEU A 27 3.73 13.31 -28.13
CA LEU A 27 2.93 12.21 -28.69
C LEU A 27 1.60 12.00 -27.96
N ILE A 28 1.31 12.79 -26.92
CA ILE A 28 0.04 12.70 -26.18
C ILE A 28 -0.70 14.03 -26.13
N LYS A 29 -1.99 13.96 -25.84
CA LYS A 29 -2.87 15.10 -25.59
C LYS A 29 -3.88 14.77 -24.50
N ILE A 30 -4.34 15.80 -23.79
CA ILE A 30 -5.45 15.68 -22.83
C ILE A 30 -6.76 15.97 -23.57
N ASP A 31 -7.77 15.12 -23.41
CA ASP A 31 -9.09 15.27 -24.06
C ASP A 31 -10.21 14.68 -23.18
N GLU A 32 -11.47 14.88 -23.56
CA GLU A 32 -12.62 14.26 -22.87
C GLU A 32 -12.60 12.73 -23.01
N SER A 33 -12.73 12.00 -21.91
CA SER A 33 -12.77 10.53 -21.92
C SER A 33 -14.21 10.02 -22.17
N PRO A 34 -14.40 8.97 -23.00
CA PRO A 34 -15.67 8.26 -23.10
C PRO A 34 -16.14 7.65 -21.77
N LEU A 35 -15.23 7.47 -20.81
CA LEU A 35 -15.54 6.98 -19.46
C LEU A 35 -16.12 8.09 -18.55
N GLY A 36 -16.06 9.35 -18.98
CA GLY A 36 -16.38 10.53 -18.20
C GLY A 36 -15.12 11.26 -17.72
N GLY A 37 -15.22 12.57 -17.52
CA GLY A 37 -14.06 13.40 -17.15
C GLY A 37 -13.06 13.55 -18.29
N VAL A 38 -11.77 13.43 -17.98
CA VAL A 38 -10.66 13.57 -18.94
C VAL A 38 -9.83 12.31 -19.02
N GLY A 39 -9.13 12.17 -20.13
CA GLY A 39 -8.13 11.13 -20.35
C GLY A 39 -6.97 11.66 -21.19
N VAL A 40 -5.92 10.84 -21.30
CA VAL A 40 -4.74 11.12 -22.10
C VAL A 40 -4.78 10.25 -23.35
N PHE A 41 -4.59 10.86 -24.52
CA PHE A 41 -4.72 10.20 -25.82
C PHE A 41 -3.46 10.35 -26.66
N SER A 42 -3.09 9.29 -27.36
CA SER A 42 -1.98 9.31 -28.31
C SER A 42 -2.33 10.15 -29.55
N THR A 43 -1.38 10.97 -30.01
CA THR A 43 -1.48 11.77 -31.23
C THR A 43 -0.77 11.09 -32.42
N ALA A 44 0.13 10.15 -32.13
CA ALA A 44 0.82 9.27 -33.08
C ALA A 44 0.99 7.87 -32.46
N ASP A 45 1.60 6.95 -33.20
CA ASP A 45 2.00 5.66 -32.64
C ASP A 45 3.14 5.88 -31.61
N ILE A 46 3.04 5.21 -30.46
CA ILE A 46 4.00 5.28 -29.34
C ILE A 46 4.55 3.88 -29.11
N ALA A 47 5.86 3.75 -28.95
CA ALA A 47 6.51 2.45 -28.78
C ALA A 47 6.53 2.02 -27.31
N GLU A 48 6.57 0.73 -27.07
CA GLU A 48 6.94 0.17 -25.77
C GLU A 48 8.28 0.74 -25.27
N GLY A 49 8.33 1.14 -24.00
CA GLY A 49 9.47 1.78 -23.35
C GLY A 49 9.53 3.31 -23.50
N ASP A 50 8.65 3.94 -24.29
CA ASP A 50 8.62 5.40 -24.38
C ASP A 50 8.09 6.02 -23.06
N VAL A 51 8.79 7.05 -22.56
CA VAL A 51 8.34 7.86 -21.42
C VAL A 51 7.36 8.92 -21.91
N VAL A 52 6.13 8.92 -21.39
CA VAL A 52 5.09 9.89 -21.81
C VAL A 52 4.90 11.04 -20.82
N LEU A 53 5.32 10.86 -19.57
CA LEU A 53 5.31 11.88 -18.52
C LEU A 53 6.52 11.70 -17.61
N ARG A 54 7.21 12.79 -17.27
CA ARG A 54 8.28 12.82 -16.27
C ARG A 54 8.08 13.99 -15.33
N VAL A 55 7.94 13.70 -14.04
CA VAL A 55 7.61 14.66 -12.98
C VAL A 55 8.77 14.69 -11.98
N PRO A 56 9.53 15.79 -11.84
CA PRO A 56 10.53 15.91 -10.79
C PRO A 56 9.90 15.66 -9.42
N LYS A 57 10.54 14.86 -8.55
CA LYS A 57 9.92 14.51 -7.27
C LYS A 57 9.68 15.69 -6.33
N ASP A 58 10.43 16.78 -6.49
CA ASP A 58 10.21 18.03 -5.76
C ASP A 58 8.94 18.79 -6.18
N CYS A 59 8.33 18.42 -7.31
CA CYS A 59 7.09 19.01 -7.81
C CYS A 59 5.84 18.25 -7.37
N VAL A 60 5.97 17.06 -6.76
CA VAL A 60 4.82 16.34 -6.20
C VAL A 60 4.28 17.08 -4.99
N LEU A 61 2.98 16.95 -4.72
CA LEU A 61 2.40 17.45 -3.48
C LEU A 61 2.31 16.31 -2.47
N SER A 62 3.05 16.42 -1.38
CA SER A 62 3.17 15.43 -0.30
C SER A 62 3.16 16.13 1.07
N PRO A 63 3.03 15.38 2.18
CA PRO A 63 3.19 15.95 3.52
C PRO A 63 4.52 16.68 3.70
N VAL A 64 5.61 16.18 3.10
CA VAL A 64 6.96 16.73 3.26
C VAL A 64 7.30 17.88 2.30
N THR A 65 6.58 18.02 1.18
CA THR A 65 6.84 19.08 0.18
C THR A 65 5.94 20.30 0.35
N CYS A 66 4.78 20.15 1.00
CA CYS A 66 3.79 21.25 1.11
C CYS A 66 4.28 22.42 1.99
N GLY A 67 3.63 23.58 1.86
CA GLY A 67 4.01 24.80 2.59
C GLY A 67 3.84 24.77 4.11
N ILE A 68 3.35 23.66 4.68
CA ILE A 68 3.23 23.43 6.13
C ILE A 68 3.90 22.12 6.57
N ALA A 69 4.85 21.59 5.77
CA ALA A 69 5.51 20.31 6.04
C ALA A 69 6.07 20.19 7.46
N ASN A 70 6.72 21.25 7.95
CA ASN A 70 7.28 21.30 9.31
C ASN A 70 6.23 21.13 10.42
N LEU A 71 4.98 21.57 10.18
CA LEU A 71 3.89 21.40 11.14
C LEU A 71 3.27 20.00 11.06
N LEU A 72 3.25 19.41 9.86
CA LEU A 72 2.79 18.02 9.71
C LEU A 72 3.76 17.06 10.38
N ASP A 73 5.06 17.28 10.19
CA ASP A 73 6.15 16.53 10.83
C ASP A 73 6.11 16.64 12.37
N GLU A 74 6.00 17.86 12.93
CA GLU A 74 5.88 18.07 14.39
C GLU A 74 4.69 17.33 15.02
N HIS A 75 3.63 17.11 14.25
CA HIS A 75 2.43 16.41 14.68
C HIS A 75 2.39 14.94 14.25
N GLU A 76 3.45 14.42 13.64
CA GLU A 76 3.55 13.04 13.12
C GLU A 76 2.37 12.73 12.16
N LEU A 77 2.04 13.69 11.28
CA LEU A 77 0.94 13.59 10.32
C LEU A 77 1.45 13.25 8.93
N ASP A 78 1.44 11.97 8.61
CA ASP A 78 1.87 11.40 7.33
C ASP A 78 0.72 10.66 6.62
N GLY A 79 1.07 9.92 5.56
CA GLY A 79 0.17 9.08 4.79
C GLY A 79 -1.08 9.82 4.29
N MET A 80 -2.23 9.14 4.33
CA MET A 80 -3.48 9.69 3.81
C MET A 80 -3.98 10.92 4.59
N ILE A 81 -3.78 10.95 5.92
CA ILE A 81 -4.25 12.05 6.76
C ILE A 81 -3.39 13.30 6.49
N GLY A 82 -2.07 13.15 6.55
CA GLY A 82 -1.11 14.21 6.25
C GLY A 82 -1.31 14.77 4.85
N LEU A 83 -1.43 13.90 3.85
CA LEU A 83 -1.64 14.33 2.46
C LEU A 83 -2.97 15.07 2.27
N THR A 84 -4.03 14.62 2.94
CA THR A 84 -5.33 15.30 2.89
C THR A 84 -5.25 16.70 3.50
N ILE A 85 -4.55 16.87 4.63
CA ILE A 85 -4.34 18.18 5.25
C ILE A 85 -3.45 19.07 4.37
N ALA A 86 -2.37 18.54 3.81
CA ALA A 86 -1.49 19.25 2.87
C ALA A 86 -2.29 19.77 1.67
N TYR A 87 -3.11 18.91 1.06
CA TYR A 87 -4.02 19.26 -0.02
C TYR A 87 -5.01 20.37 0.36
N MET A 88 -5.67 20.25 1.52
CA MET A 88 -6.60 21.26 2.01
C MET A 88 -5.91 22.60 2.23
N PHE A 89 -4.71 22.59 2.80
CA PHE A 89 -3.91 23.79 3.03
C PHE A 89 -3.55 24.46 1.70
N GLU A 90 -2.95 23.73 0.75
CA GLU A 90 -2.52 24.28 -0.53
C GLU A 90 -3.71 24.78 -1.36
N LYS A 91 -4.82 24.03 -1.41
CA LYS A 91 -6.03 24.48 -2.10
C LYS A 91 -6.60 25.75 -1.45
N SER A 92 -6.46 25.91 -0.14
CA SER A 92 -6.88 27.13 0.57
C SER A 92 -6.03 28.36 0.25
N GLN A 93 -4.79 28.20 -0.23
CA GLN A 93 -3.93 29.33 -0.59
C GLN A 93 -4.29 29.97 -1.94
N GLY A 94 -5.06 29.28 -2.79
CA GLY A 94 -5.39 29.74 -4.13
C GLY A 94 -4.13 30.02 -4.95
N GLU A 95 -4.08 31.15 -5.66
CA GLU A 95 -2.95 31.57 -6.51
C GLU A 95 -1.59 31.67 -5.81
N LYS A 96 -1.56 31.67 -4.47
CA LYS A 96 -0.31 31.66 -3.70
C LYS A 96 0.30 30.28 -3.56
N SER A 97 -0.47 29.21 -3.80
CA SER A 97 0.04 27.86 -3.78
C SER A 97 0.97 27.64 -4.97
N PRO A 98 2.16 27.04 -4.78
CA PRO A 98 3.00 26.59 -5.89
C PRO A 98 2.25 25.63 -6.84
N TRP A 99 1.32 24.84 -6.31
CA TRP A 99 0.52 23.88 -7.04
C TRP A 99 -0.79 24.44 -7.59
N PHE A 100 -1.02 25.76 -7.56
CA PHE A 100 -2.31 26.33 -7.97
C PHE A 100 -2.75 25.91 -9.38
N GLY A 101 -1.81 25.88 -10.34
CA GLY A 101 -2.07 25.48 -11.72
C GLY A 101 -2.57 24.03 -11.84
N PHE A 102 -2.13 23.15 -10.95
CA PHE A 102 -2.55 21.76 -10.83
C PHE A 102 -3.83 21.60 -9.99
N LEU A 103 -3.87 22.16 -8.78
CA LEU A 103 -5.00 21.99 -7.85
C LEU A 103 -6.30 22.57 -8.39
N LYS A 104 -6.23 23.60 -9.26
CA LYS A 104 -7.42 24.16 -9.92
C LYS A 104 -8.06 23.19 -10.91
N THR A 105 -7.34 22.19 -11.44
CA THR A 105 -7.92 21.19 -12.36
C THR A 105 -8.57 20.03 -11.61
N ILE A 106 -8.26 19.87 -10.32
CA ILE A 106 -8.92 18.88 -9.47
C ILE A 106 -10.31 19.42 -9.11
N ARG A 107 -11.32 18.72 -9.62
CA ARG A 107 -12.74 18.99 -9.38
C ARG A 107 -13.30 17.94 -8.42
N PRO A 108 -14.25 18.32 -7.55
CA PRO A 108 -15.01 17.35 -6.79
C PRO A 108 -15.68 16.36 -7.75
N PRO A 109 -15.74 15.07 -7.42
CA PRO A 109 -16.43 14.11 -8.27
C PRO A 109 -17.93 14.43 -8.32
N ASP A 110 -18.56 14.11 -9.45
CA ASP A 110 -20.01 14.26 -9.62
C ASP A 110 -20.82 13.40 -8.62
N HIS A 111 -20.18 12.37 -8.06
CA HIS A 111 -20.76 11.39 -7.17
C HIS A 111 -19.81 11.05 -6.02
N ASP A 112 -20.38 10.93 -4.82
CA ASP A 112 -19.65 10.57 -3.61
C ASP A 112 -19.21 9.10 -3.60
N LEU A 113 -18.31 8.75 -2.68
CA LEU A 113 -17.95 7.35 -2.38
C LEU A 113 -19.07 6.62 -1.62
N PRO A 114 -19.17 5.28 -1.72
CA PRO A 114 -20.25 4.49 -1.11
C PRO A 114 -20.52 4.76 0.36
N ARG A 115 -19.48 4.97 1.18
CA ARG A 115 -19.63 5.32 2.60
C ARG A 115 -20.47 6.59 2.83
N PHE A 116 -20.42 7.53 1.90
CA PHE A 116 -21.16 8.80 1.99
C PHE A 116 -22.49 8.80 1.21
N TRP A 117 -22.86 7.69 0.55
CA TRP A 117 -24.13 7.59 -0.16
C TRP A 117 -25.35 7.68 0.76
N PRO A 118 -26.53 8.04 0.23
CA PRO A 118 -27.79 7.90 0.96
C PRO A 118 -27.97 6.45 1.47
N GLU A 119 -28.53 6.32 2.68
CA GLU A 119 -28.70 5.01 3.34
C GLU A 119 -29.42 3.97 2.46
N ALA A 120 -30.41 4.40 1.67
CA ALA A 120 -31.13 3.51 0.77
C ALA A 120 -30.24 2.89 -0.32
N ASP A 121 -29.23 3.61 -0.79
CA ASP A 121 -28.28 3.12 -1.80
C ASP A 121 -27.18 2.28 -1.14
N ARG A 122 -26.68 2.66 0.05
CA ARG A 122 -25.71 1.85 0.82
C ARG A 122 -26.25 0.47 1.15
N GLN A 123 -27.54 0.37 1.48
CA GLN A 123 -28.19 -0.90 1.77
C GLN A 123 -28.18 -1.89 0.59
N LEU A 124 -28.01 -1.41 -0.65
CA LEU A 124 -27.87 -2.28 -1.83
C LEU A 124 -26.57 -3.09 -1.77
N LEU A 125 -25.51 -2.48 -1.26
CA LEU A 125 -24.17 -3.09 -1.18
C LEU A 125 -23.99 -3.96 0.08
N LYS A 126 -24.99 -4.08 0.96
CA LYS A 126 -24.86 -4.92 2.17
C LYS A 126 -24.65 -6.39 1.82
N GLY A 127 -23.62 -7.00 2.41
CA GLY A 127 -23.22 -8.39 2.19
C GLY A 127 -22.31 -8.65 0.98
N THR A 128 -21.96 -7.61 0.22
CA THR A 128 -20.90 -7.64 -0.81
C THR A 128 -19.52 -7.73 -0.17
N GLU A 129 -18.49 -7.96 -0.98
CA GLU A 129 -17.11 -7.91 -0.50
C GLU A 129 -16.73 -6.49 -0.05
N MET A 130 -17.28 -5.45 -0.68
CA MET A 130 -17.14 -4.05 -0.23
C MET A 130 -17.61 -3.83 1.21
N ASP A 131 -18.79 -4.37 1.57
CA ASP A 131 -19.33 -4.21 2.93
C ASP A 131 -18.43 -4.91 3.96
N LYS A 132 -17.84 -6.05 3.60
CA LYS A 132 -16.95 -6.80 4.49
C LYS A 132 -15.63 -6.08 4.75
N MET A 133 -15.09 -5.37 3.77
CA MET A 133 -13.88 -4.55 3.92
C MET A 133 -14.14 -3.18 4.57
N GLY A 134 -15.37 -2.90 5.03
CA GLY A 134 -15.70 -1.62 5.68
C GLY A 134 -15.92 -0.46 4.71
N GLY A 135 -16.01 -0.69 3.39
CA GLY A 135 -16.16 0.37 2.39
C GLY A 135 -17.46 1.18 2.46
N LEU A 136 -18.41 0.77 3.32
CA LEU A 136 -19.68 1.46 3.57
C LEU A 136 -19.72 2.25 4.89
N ASP A 137 -18.69 2.15 5.73
CA ASP A 137 -18.62 2.79 7.05
C ASP A 137 -17.78 4.09 6.97
N ASP A 138 -18.33 5.18 7.50
CA ASP A 138 -17.65 6.47 7.61
C ASP A 138 -17.26 6.84 9.05
N THR A 139 -17.48 5.94 10.01
CA THR A 139 -17.20 6.16 11.44
C THR A 139 -15.73 6.54 11.67
N GLU A 140 -14.80 5.77 11.10
CA GLU A 140 -13.36 6.02 11.22
C GLU A 140 -12.99 7.40 10.66
N VAL A 141 -13.53 7.77 9.49
CA VAL A 141 -13.29 9.09 8.87
C VAL A 141 -13.77 10.22 9.78
N LEU A 142 -14.93 10.05 10.41
CA LEU A 142 -15.49 11.03 11.34
C LEU A 142 -14.70 11.13 12.65
N GLU A 143 -14.21 10.00 13.17
CA GLU A 143 -13.37 9.95 14.37
C GLU A 143 -12.01 10.59 14.10
N THR A 144 -11.33 10.22 13.01
CA THR A 144 -10.10 10.88 12.55
C THR A 144 -10.26 12.39 12.41
N TYR A 145 -11.37 12.85 11.83
CA TYR A 145 -11.62 14.29 11.74
C TYR A 145 -11.74 14.95 13.12
N LYS A 146 -12.50 14.36 14.04
CA LYS A 146 -12.75 14.95 15.36
C LYS A 146 -11.50 14.94 16.25
N ASP A 147 -10.74 13.87 16.19
CA ASP A 147 -9.67 13.60 17.16
C ASP A 147 -8.32 14.13 16.67
N ILE A 148 -8.13 14.26 15.35
CA ILE A 148 -6.85 14.66 14.74
C ILE A 148 -7.00 15.94 13.92
N VAL A 149 -7.81 15.92 12.86
CA VAL A 149 -7.83 16.98 11.84
C VAL A 149 -8.39 18.29 12.37
N ALA A 150 -9.54 18.26 13.07
CA ALA A 150 -10.18 19.46 13.59
C ALA A 150 -9.34 20.15 14.68
N PRO A 151 -8.74 19.44 15.66
CA PRO A 151 -7.77 20.03 16.58
C PRO A 151 -6.57 20.67 15.87
N PHE A 152 -5.99 20.02 14.87
CA PHE A 152 -4.88 20.55 14.08
C PHE A 152 -5.26 21.86 13.37
N ILE A 153 -6.40 21.87 12.68
CA ILE A 153 -6.89 23.07 11.97
C ILE A 153 -7.20 24.20 12.97
N GLU A 154 -7.79 23.93 14.14
CA GLU A 154 -8.10 24.97 15.13
C GLU A 154 -6.82 25.57 15.74
N ALA A 155 -5.82 24.75 16.04
CA ALA A 155 -4.51 25.21 16.51
C ALA A 155 -3.81 26.11 15.47
N ASN A 156 -4.03 25.83 14.18
CA ASN A 156 -3.38 26.49 13.06
C ASN A 156 -4.30 27.38 12.23
N LYS A 157 -5.45 27.82 12.78
CA LYS A 157 -6.54 28.49 12.04
C LYS A 157 -6.14 29.75 11.27
N GLN A 158 -5.02 30.39 11.64
CA GLN A 158 -4.45 31.52 10.90
C GLN A 158 -4.00 31.15 9.49
N LEU A 159 -3.60 29.89 9.27
CA LEU A 159 -3.10 29.36 8.00
C LEU A 159 -4.23 28.98 7.04
N PHE A 160 -5.36 28.49 7.58
CA PHE A 160 -6.52 27.99 6.80
C PHE A 160 -7.56 29.07 6.43
N ARG A 161 -7.21 30.36 6.46
CA ARG A 161 -8.17 31.46 6.28
C ARG A 161 -8.73 31.60 4.86
N GLY A 162 -8.07 31.05 3.85
CA GLY A 162 -8.42 31.26 2.45
C GLY A 162 -9.68 30.51 1.99
N ILE A 163 -10.01 29.37 2.61
CA ILE A 163 -11.23 28.60 2.32
C ILE A 163 -11.80 28.01 3.63
N PRO A 164 -12.71 28.71 4.32
CA PRO A 164 -13.32 28.23 5.56
C PRO A 164 -14.09 26.90 5.44
N ALA A 165 -14.49 26.51 4.22
CA ALA A 165 -15.18 25.25 3.98
C ALA A 165 -14.30 24.03 4.32
N TYR A 166 -12.98 24.11 4.06
CA TYR A 166 -12.05 23.04 4.41
C TYR A 166 -11.78 22.94 5.92
N ALA A 167 -12.17 23.92 6.74
CA ALA A 167 -12.14 23.80 8.19
C ALA A 167 -13.36 23.06 8.78
N THR A 168 -14.09 22.31 7.96
CA THR A 168 -15.31 21.58 8.34
C THR A 168 -15.17 20.10 7.99
N TYR A 169 -16.01 19.26 8.62
CA TYR A 169 -16.05 17.82 8.29
C TYR A 169 -16.38 17.58 6.81
N ASP A 170 -17.33 18.34 6.25
CA ASP A 170 -17.71 18.20 4.83
C ASP A 170 -16.54 18.55 3.92
N GLY A 171 -15.77 19.60 4.25
CA GLY A 171 -14.58 19.96 3.49
C GLY A 171 -13.45 18.93 3.60
N TYR A 172 -13.21 18.39 4.79
CA TYR A 172 -12.25 17.29 4.97
C TYR A 172 -12.66 16.04 4.18
N ARG A 173 -13.95 15.68 4.23
CA ARG A 173 -14.51 14.58 3.46
C ARG A 173 -14.30 14.77 1.96
N GLU A 174 -14.63 15.94 1.43
CA GLU A 174 -14.44 16.26 0.00
C GLU A 174 -12.96 16.16 -0.41
N ALA A 175 -12.07 16.72 0.40
CA ALA A 175 -10.63 16.62 0.19
C ALA A 175 -10.13 15.17 0.20
N LEU A 176 -10.57 14.37 1.18
CA LEU A 176 -10.20 12.96 1.29
C LEU A 176 -10.60 12.16 0.05
N VAL A 177 -11.79 12.42 -0.50
CA VAL A 177 -12.26 11.78 -1.75
C VAL A 177 -11.39 12.20 -2.94
N GLU A 178 -11.07 13.48 -3.06
CA GLU A 178 -10.23 14.01 -4.14
C GLU A 178 -8.80 13.43 -4.11
N VAL A 179 -8.23 13.28 -2.91
CA VAL A 179 -6.89 12.73 -2.66
C VAL A 179 -6.85 11.23 -2.87
N THR A 180 -7.75 10.47 -2.24
CA THR A 180 -7.76 8.99 -2.29
C THR A 180 -7.88 8.46 -3.72
N SER A 181 -8.53 9.20 -4.61
CA SER A 181 -8.72 8.81 -6.00
C SER A 181 -7.56 9.18 -6.94
N ARG A 182 -6.52 9.89 -6.45
CA ARG A 182 -5.44 10.46 -7.29
C ARG A 182 -4.03 10.30 -6.72
N ALA A 183 -3.90 9.82 -5.50
CA ALA A 183 -2.62 9.70 -4.84
C ALA A 183 -1.84 8.46 -5.32
N PHE A 184 -0.52 8.60 -5.38
CA PHE A 184 0.47 7.59 -5.74
C PHE A 184 1.46 7.42 -4.60
N GLU A 185 1.95 6.21 -4.41
CA GLU A 185 3.14 5.97 -3.57
C GLU A 185 4.37 6.40 -4.38
N VAL A 186 5.17 7.34 -3.85
CA VAL A 186 6.30 7.92 -4.59
C VAL A 186 7.63 7.30 -4.18
N ASP A 187 7.98 7.36 -2.90
CA ASP A 187 9.21 6.83 -2.31
C ASP A 187 9.11 6.78 -0.78
N ASP A 188 10.10 6.21 -0.10
CA ASP A 188 10.09 6.02 1.37
C ASP A 188 10.09 7.34 2.18
N TYR A 189 10.43 8.47 1.54
CA TYR A 189 10.46 9.79 2.19
C TYR A 189 9.17 10.59 1.98
N ARG A 190 8.72 10.69 0.73
CA ARG A 190 7.55 11.46 0.30
C ARG A 190 6.26 10.68 0.53
N GLY A 191 6.36 9.35 0.51
CA GLY A 191 5.25 8.42 0.66
C GLY A 191 4.10 8.73 -0.30
N LEU A 192 2.88 8.59 0.21
CA LEU A 192 1.67 8.91 -0.52
C LEU A 192 1.61 10.40 -0.92
N SER A 193 1.52 10.66 -2.23
CA SER A 193 1.60 12.00 -2.82
C SER A 193 0.63 12.20 -3.99
N LEU A 194 0.26 13.45 -4.29
CA LEU A 194 -0.38 13.80 -5.56
C LEU A 194 0.69 14.16 -6.60
N VAL A 195 0.72 13.40 -7.69
CA VAL A 195 1.70 13.57 -8.78
C VAL A 195 1.05 14.31 -9.95
N PRO A 196 1.41 15.59 -10.21
CA PRO A 196 0.79 16.36 -11.28
C PRO A 196 0.95 15.70 -12.65
N GLY A 197 -0.16 15.60 -13.40
CA GLY A 197 -0.19 14.96 -14.72
C GLY A 197 -0.43 13.45 -14.67
N ALA A 198 0.15 12.72 -13.70
CA ALA A 198 0.00 11.26 -13.62
C ALA A 198 -1.46 10.85 -13.33
N CYS A 199 -2.17 11.62 -12.50
CA CYS A 199 -3.58 11.38 -12.17
C CYS A 199 -4.57 11.66 -13.32
N LEU A 200 -4.09 12.05 -14.51
CA LEU A 200 -4.92 12.23 -15.71
C LEU A 200 -5.09 10.93 -16.52
N PHE A 201 -4.25 9.93 -16.25
CA PHE A 201 -4.29 8.64 -16.93
C PHE A 201 -5.29 7.73 -16.22
N ASN A 202 -6.36 7.36 -16.94
CA ASN A 202 -7.44 6.56 -16.39
C ASN A 202 -7.01 5.10 -16.15
N HIS A 203 -7.76 4.38 -15.33
CA HIS A 203 -7.51 2.97 -15.04
C HIS A 203 -8.04 2.02 -16.11
N SER A 204 -7.29 0.95 -16.38
CA SER A 204 -7.75 -0.27 -17.07
C SER A 204 -7.07 -1.52 -16.50
N ASP A 205 -7.76 -2.66 -16.51
CA ASP A 205 -7.18 -3.99 -16.24
C ASP A 205 -6.08 -4.35 -17.27
N SER A 206 -6.10 -3.72 -18.44
CA SER A 206 -5.06 -3.84 -19.46
C SER A 206 -4.41 -2.47 -19.66
N GLU A 207 -3.44 -2.16 -18.80
CA GLU A 207 -2.71 -0.91 -18.86
C GLU A 207 -1.81 -0.84 -20.11
N ASN A 208 -1.60 0.38 -20.57
CA ASN A 208 -0.65 0.69 -21.65
C ASN A 208 0.48 1.59 -21.15
N VAL A 209 0.32 2.20 -19.98
CA VAL A 209 1.35 2.95 -19.28
C VAL A 209 1.43 2.46 -17.84
N HIS A 210 2.60 2.53 -17.24
CA HIS A 210 2.82 2.19 -15.84
C HIS A 210 3.54 3.32 -15.13
N PHE A 211 3.23 3.52 -13.84
CA PHE A 211 3.89 4.51 -13.00
C PHE A 211 5.17 3.93 -12.42
N GLU A 212 6.30 4.60 -12.67
CA GLU A 212 7.62 4.21 -12.18
C GLU A 212 8.23 5.33 -11.35
N SER A 213 8.90 4.96 -10.26
CA SER A 213 9.59 5.87 -9.35
C SER A 213 10.65 5.09 -8.57
N GLN A 214 11.81 5.68 -8.32
CA GLN A 214 12.80 5.11 -7.40
C GLN A 214 12.24 5.16 -5.98
N GLY A 215 11.86 4.00 -5.42
CA GLY A 215 11.20 3.91 -4.11
C GLY A 215 12.16 4.04 -2.93
N GLU A 216 13.31 3.36 -3.01
CA GLU A 216 14.30 3.31 -1.93
C GLU A 216 15.13 4.59 -1.90
N VAL A 217 14.84 5.43 -0.91
CA VAL A 217 15.54 6.69 -0.64
C VAL A 217 15.70 6.87 0.86
N CYS A 218 16.58 7.78 1.29
CA CYS A 218 16.69 8.10 2.71
C CYS A 218 15.36 8.63 3.28
N GLU A 219 14.77 7.91 4.25
CA GLU A 219 13.53 8.29 4.96
C GLU A 219 13.56 9.68 5.64
N LEU A 220 14.75 10.27 5.82
CA LEU A 220 14.91 11.57 6.48
C LEU A 220 15.07 12.75 5.53
N CYS A 221 15.65 12.54 4.35
CA CYS A 221 15.95 13.64 3.41
C CYS A 221 15.59 13.36 1.95
N GLY A 222 15.09 12.16 1.62
CA GLY A 222 14.71 11.78 0.27
C GLY A 222 15.87 11.64 -0.71
N ALA A 223 17.11 11.61 -0.23
CA ALA A 223 18.27 11.37 -1.07
C ALA A 223 18.27 9.91 -1.55
N ALA A 224 18.27 9.73 -2.88
CA ALA A 224 18.42 8.44 -3.54
C ALA A 224 19.82 7.83 -3.40
N ASN A 225 20.82 8.70 -3.23
CA ASN A 225 22.23 8.34 -3.13
C ASN A 225 22.77 8.69 -1.74
N TYR A 226 24.10 8.63 -1.59
CA TYR A 226 24.79 8.94 -0.34
C TYR A 226 24.29 10.23 0.32
N CYS A 227 23.90 10.10 1.59
CA CYS A 227 23.69 11.22 2.49
C CYS A 227 24.22 10.86 3.87
N ASP A 228 24.51 11.87 4.69
CA ASP A 228 25.06 11.65 6.03
C ASP A 228 24.14 10.77 6.89
N HIS A 229 22.82 10.82 6.68
CA HIS A 229 21.86 9.99 7.42
C HIS A 229 22.00 8.49 7.11
N ILE A 230 22.17 8.12 5.84
CA ILE A 230 22.41 6.73 5.43
C ILE A 230 23.73 6.25 6.05
N ALA A 231 24.78 7.06 5.97
CA ALA A 231 26.08 6.72 6.57
C ALA A 231 25.98 6.52 8.10
N TYR A 232 25.19 7.36 8.80
CA TYR A 232 24.94 7.17 10.22
C TYR A 232 24.14 5.90 10.53
N GLN A 233 23.10 5.59 9.74
CA GLN A 233 22.31 4.38 9.89
C GLN A 233 23.17 3.12 9.68
N GLU A 234 24.02 3.10 8.65
CA GLU A 234 24.95 2.00 8.40
C GLU A 234 25.94 1.82 9.56
N ILE A 235 26.47 2.91 10.12
CA ILE A 235 27.37 2.86 11.28
C ILE A 235 26.65 2.31 12.52
N GLU A 236 25.43 2.75 12.80
CA GLU A 236 24.64 2.24 13.93
C GLU A 236 24.24 0.77 13.73
N PHE A 237 23.85 0.39 12.51
CA PHE A 237 23.54 -0.99 12.17
C PHE A 237 24.76 -1.90 12.33
N ALA A 238 25.94 -1.46 11.86
CA ALA A 238 27.20 -2.19 12.05
C ALA A 238 27.57 -2.33 13.54
N LYS A 239 27.31 -1.29 14.36
CA LYS A 239 27.49 -1.38 15.84
C LYS A 239 26.54 -2.40 16.47
N MET A 240 25.27 -2.39 16.07
CA MET A 240 24.27 -3.35 16.56
C MET A 240 24.64 -4.78 16.17
N GLN A 241 25.02 -5.03 14.91
CA GLN A 241 25.50 -6.34 14.48
C GLN A 241 26.75 -6.79 15.23
N ALA A 242 27.70 -5.87 15.48
CA ALA A 242 28.89 -6.18 16.26
C ALA A 242 28.56 -6.52 17.72
N GLN A 243 27.54 -5.90 18.31
CA GLN A 243 27.05 -6.24 19.66
C GLN A 243 26.35 -7.60 19.70
N MET A 244 25.50 -7.91 18.72
CA MET A 244 24.85 -9.22 18.62
C MET A 244 25.86 -10.36 18.43
N ASN A 245 26.88 -10.15 17.58
CA ASN A 245 27.96 -11.13 17.39
C ASN A 245 28.84 -11.29 18.64
N GLN A 246 28.88 -10.31 19.55
CA GLN A 246 29.57 -10.46 20.84
C GLN A 246 28.73 -11.27 21.84
N GLU A 247 27.41 -11.09 21.86
CA GLU A 247 26.51 -11.86 22.72
C GLU A 247 26.43 -13.36 22.34
N ASP A 248 26.56 -13.69 21.04
CA ASP A 248 26.64 -15.09 20.58
C ASP A 248 27.98 -15.78 20.91
N ASN A 249 29.07 -15.01 21.09
CA ASN A 249 30.38 -15.55 21.48
C ASN A 249 30.52 -15.77 23.00
N ASP A 250 29.69 -15.12 23.82
CA ASP A 250 29.73 -15.26 25.29
C ASP A 250 28.92 -16.48 25.80
N PHE A 251 28.27 -17.26 24.92
CA PHE A 251 27.54 -18.48 25.30
C PHE A 251 28.34 -19.79 25.10
N GLU A 252 29.52 -19.76 24.46
CA GLU A 252 30.34 -20.97 24.23
C GLU A 252 31.46 -21.23 25.25
N ASP A 253 31.61 -20.41 26.30
CA ASP A 253 32.62 -20.64 27.36
C ASP A 253 31.96 -20.93 28.74
N ILE A 254 31.18 -22.02 28.81
CA ILE A 254 30.93 -22.72 30.08
C ILE A 254 31.23 -24.21 29.88
N ASP A 255 32.52 -24.57 29.98
CA ASP A 255 32.94 -25.83 30.62
C ASP A 255 34.47 -25.87 30.79
N SER A 256 34.96 -25.68 32.03
CA SER A 256 36.01 -26.52 32.64
C SER A 256 36.44 -26.03 34.04
N GLU A 257 35.93 -26.74 35.06
CA GLU A 257 36.63 -27.30 36.26
C GLU A 257 37.53 -26.39 37.13
N GLU A 258 37.13 -26.10 38.40
CA GLU A 258 37.63 -26.68 39.70
C GLU A 258 39.05 -26.18 40.08
N GLU A 259 39.48 -25.78 41.29
CA GLU A 259 39.17 -25.91 42.74
C GLU A 259 40.20 -24.93 43.42
N GLU A 260 40.00 -24.19 44.53
CA GLU A 260 40.15 -24.58 45.95
C GLU A 260 40.24 -23.29 46.84
N GLU A 261 39.52 -23.27 47.98
CA GLU A 261 39.87 -22.87 49.38
C GLU A 261 40.68 -21.56 49.70
N GLU A 262 40.51 -20.76 50.77
CA GLU A 262 39.83 -20.81 52.07
C GLU A 262 39.88 -19.39 52.75
N GLU A 263 38.87 -19.09 53.60
CA GLU A 263 38.79 -18.26 54.85
C GLU A 263 39.55 -16.92 55.08
N GLU A 264 38.83 -15.86 55.51
CA GLU A 264 38.81 -15.33 56.90
C GLU A 264 37.93 -14.06 57.08
N GLU A 265 37.29 -13.96 58.24
CA GLU A 265 36.34 -12.92 58.70
C GLU A 265 37.01 -11.60 59.15
N GLN A 266 36.30 -10.45 59.05
CA GLN A 266 36.06 -9.53 60.18
C GLN A 266 35.17 -8.30 59.85
N GLU A 267 34.28 -7.99 60.79
CA GLU A 267 33.43 -6.81 60.91
C GLU A 267 34.23 -5.52 61.21
N GLU A 268 33.75 -4.34 60.77
CA GLU A 268 33.35 -3.25 61.69
C GLU A 268 32.83 -1.98 60.97
N ASN A 269 32.00 -1.26 61.72
CA ASN A 269 31.17 -0.09 61.40
C ASN A 269 31.95 1.20 61.08
N GLY A 270 31.27 2.18 60.47
CA GLY A 270 31.69 3.58 60.51
C GLY A 270 30.83 4.55 59.67
N GLU A 271 29.88 5.19 60.33
CA GLU A 271 29.11 6.36 59.86
C GLU A 271 29.99 7.63 59.69
N ASP A 272 29.70 8.48 58.70
CA ASP A 272 29.52 9.96 58.77
C ASP A 272 29.50 10.52 57.33
N SER A 273 28.43 11.18 56.83
CA SER A 273 28.15 12.65 56.85
C SER A 273 29.28 13.51 56.24
N CYS A 274 29.10 14.62 55.51
CA CYS A 274 27.98 15.50 55.22
C CYS A 274 28.39 16.48 54.07
N GLU A 275 27.41 16.83 53.24
CA GLU A 275 27.06 18.18 52.75
C GLU A 275 28.02 19.14 51.99
N VAL A 276 27.52 19.54 50.81
CA VAL A 276 27.46 20.87 50.14
C VAL A 276 28.54 21.94 50.40
N ASP A 277 29.08 22.51 49.31
CA ASP A 277 28.66 23.86 48.90
C ASP A 277 28.93 24.17 47.42
N ARG A 278 28.01 24.94 46.84
CA ARG A 278 28.09 25.60 45.53
C ARG A 278 29.03 26.80 45.63
N MET A 279 29.63 27.23 44.51
CA MET A 279 29.36 28.57 43.95
C MET A 279 30.09 28.79 42.61
N LEU A 280 29.30 29.38 41.71
CA LEU A 280 29.60 29.92 40.39
C LEU A 280 30.69 31.01 40.44
N VAL A 281 31.32 31.27 39.28
CA VAL A 281 31.46 32.60 38.60
C VAL A 281 32.49 32.46 37.46
N GLU A 282 32.01 32.54 36.21
CA GLU A 282 32.72 33.08 35.04
C GLU A 282 32.72 34.64 35.12
N PRO A 283 33.55 35.44 34.40
CA PRO A 283 33.83 35.29 32.95
C PRO A 283 35.13 35.93 32.39
N ASP A 284 35.18 35.90 31.05
CA ASP A 284 35.87 36.78 30.08
C ASP A 284 37.37 36.55 29.78
N SER A 285 37.68 36.28 28.50
CA SER A 285 38.18 37.31 27.57
C SER A 285 38.58 36.76 26.20
N ASP A 286 38.18 37.50 25.16
CA ASP A 286 38.51 37.34 23.75
C ASP A 286 40.02 37.45 23.45
N ILE A 287 40.54 36.61 22.55
CA ILE A 287 41.68 36.93 21.68
C ILE A 287 41.41 36.38 20.27
N ASP A 288 41.28 37.32 19.33
CA ASP A 288 41.40 37.16 17.88
C ASP A 288 42.89 37.18 17.49
N SER A 289 43.33 36.24 16.63
CA SER A 289 44.40 36.51 15.66
C SER A 289 44.48 35.46 14.54
N SER A 290 44.15 35.94 13.33
CA SER A 290 44.89 35.80 12.05
C SER A 290 45.22 34.43 11.43
N ALA A 291 44.87 34.37 10.14
CA ALA A 291 45.28 33.45 9.08
C ALA A 291 46.77 33.08 9.03
N ASP A 292 47.06 31.86 8.56
CA ASP A 292 47.94 31.59 7.40
C ASP A 292 47.84 30.12 6.98
N GLU A 293 47.80 29.90 5.67
CA GLU A 293 47.86 28.61 4.98
C GLU A 293 49.27 27.99 5.08
N ALA A 294 49.35 26.66 5.13
CA ALA A 294 50.49 25.90 4.61
C ALA A 294 50.14 24.42 4.41
N ASP A 295 50.27 23.99 3.17
CA ASP A 295 50.34 22.62 2.66
C ASP A 295 51.15 21.67 3.57
N HIS A 296 50.67 20.44 3.75
CA HIS A 296 51.53 19.27 3.96
C HIS A 296 50.97 18.05 3.24
N ASP A 297 51.55 17.81 2.06
CA ASP A 297 51.58 16.51 1.39
C ASP A 297 52.19 15.46 2.34
N HIS A 298 51.49 14.34 2.52
CA HIS A 298 52.13 13.06 2.83
C HIS A 298 51.41 11.95 2.07
N ASP A 299 52.00 11.63 0.92
CA ASP A 299 51.93 10.30 0.32
C ASP A 299 52.45 9.28 1.34
N ASP A 300 51.68 8.23 1.61
CA ASP A 300 52.26 6.95 1.98
C ASP A 300 51.45 5.81 1.35
N ASP A 301 52.03 5.31 0.27
CA ASP A 301 51.66 4.09 -0.42
C ASP A 301 51.74 2.90 0.54
N CYS A 302 50.61 2.20 0.77
CA CYS A 302 50.67 0.83 1.23
C CYS A 302 49.74 -0.06 0.42
N ALA A 303 50.32 -0.61 -0.65
CA ALA A 303 49.74 -1.65 -1.47
C ALA A 303 49.67 -2.97 -0.69
N CYS A 304 48.46 -3.47 -0.44
CA CYS A 304 48.21 -4.90 -0.33
C CYS A 304 46.97 -5.26 -1.17
N GLY A 305 47.22 -5.94 -2.29
CA GLY A 305 46.16 -6.48 -3.13
C GLY A 305 45.45 -7.65 -2.43
N HIS A 306 44.12 -7.61 -2.46
CA HIS A 306 43.31 -8.81 -2.57
C HIS A 306 42.31 -8.62 -3.70
N ASP A 307 42.55 -9.42 -4.75
CA ASP A 307 41.66 -9.68 -5.86
C ASP A 307 40.51 -10.55 -5.32
N SER A 308 39.35 -9.93 -5.18
CA SER A 308 38.07 -10.62 -5.08
C SER A 308 37.16 -9.96 -6.10
N THR A 309 37.08 -10.58 -7.27
CA THR A 309 36.05 -10.32 -8.27
C THR A 309 34.70 -10.67 -7.67
N ASP A 310 34.01 -9.67 -7.14
CA ASP A 310 32.57 -9.74 -6.94
C ASP A 310 31.92 -8.90 -8.05
N THR A 311 31.28 -9.60 -8.97
CA THR A 311 30.45 -8.98 -10.01
C THR A 311 29.04 -8.92 -9.47
N SER A 312 28.79 -7.97 -8.56
CA SER A 312 27.45 -7.38 -8.45
C SER A 312 27.26 -6.51 -9.68
N GLN A 313 26.19 -6.75 -10.42
CA GLN A 313 25.71 -5.78 -11.40
C GLN A 313 25.09 -4.63 -10.61
N ASP A 314 25.93 -3.74 -10.09
CA ASP A 314 25.47 -2.38 -9.82
C ASP A 314 25.14 -1.80 -11.19
N SER A 315 23.86 -1.56 -11.44
CA SER A 315 23.45 -0.66 -12.50
C SER A 315 24.16 0.66 -12.21
N ASP A 316 25.11 1.05 -13.06
CA ASP A 316 25.68 2.39 -13.09
C ASP A 316 24.50 3.37 -13.28
N ILE A 317 23.88 3.82 -12.19
CA ILE A 317 22.89 4.89 -12.21
C ILE A 317 23.69 6.15 -12.53
N ASP A 318 23.49 6.69 -13.73
CA ASP A 318 24.12 7.94 -14.15
C ASP A 318 23.82 9.02 -13.10
N GLU A 319 24.85 9.58 -12.44
CA GLU A 319 24.74 10.66 -11.42
C GLU A 319 24.00 11.92 -11.92
N ASP A 320 23.66 11.97 -13.21
CA ASP A 320 22.99 13.08 -13.91
C ASP A 320 21.51 12.82 -14.23
N GLU A 321 20.93 11.65 -13.94
CA GLU A 321 19.49 11.43 -14.14
C GLU A 321 18.65 12.14 -13.04
N PRO A 322 17.68 12.99 -13.41
CA PRO A 322 16.90 13.74 -12.44
C PRO A 322 15.92 12.83 -11.69
N ASP A 323 15.99 12.84 -10.35
CA ASP A 323 15.05 12.18 -9.44
C ASP A 323 13.60 12.56 -9.79
N SER A 324 12.89 11.64 -10.42
CA SER A 324 11.58 11.88 -11.02
C SER A 324 10.65 10.67 -10.95
N CYS A 325 9.34 10.95 -10.95
CA CYS A 325 8.30 9.97 -11.22
C CYS A 325 8.00 9.95 -12.73
N GLU A 326 7.80 8.77 -13.30
CA GLU A 326 7.60 8.59 -14.73
C GLU A 326 6.33 7.80 -15.04
N LEU A 327 5.71 8.09 -16.19
CA LEU A 327 4.81 7.12 -16.83
C LEU A 327 5.47 6.55 -18.09
N VAL A 328 5.70 5.24 -18.07
CA VAL A 328 6.39 4.50 -19.13
C VAL A 328 5.39 3.64 -19.90
N VAL A 329 5.50 3.60 -21.23
CA VAL A 329 4.62 2.79 -22.07
C VAL A 329 4.98 1.31 -21.98
N MET A 330 4.01 0.47 -21.58
CA MET A 330 4.19 -0.97 -21.37
C MET A 330 3.94 -1.82 -22.62
N SER A 331 3.34 -1.23 -23.66
CA SER A 331 3.08 -1.91 -24.95
C SER A 331 2.79 -0.89 -26.04
N ASP A 332 3.12 -1.23 -27.29
CA ASP A 332 2.87 -0.36 -28.45
C ASP A 332 1.43 0.21 -28.50
N VAL A 333 1.31 1.53 -28.55
CA VAL A 333 0.01 2.24 -28.59
C VAL A 333 -0.18 2.89 -29.95
N SER A 334 -1.24 2.49 -30.67
CA SER A 334 -1.58 3.14 -31.94
C SER A 334 -2.13 4.57 -31.75
N ALA A 335 -1.96 5.42 -32.75
CA ALA A 335 -2.48 6.79 -32.75
C ALA A 335 -3.99 6.89 -32.47
N GLY A 336 -4.38 7.89 -31.66
CA GLY A 336 -5.76 8.19 -31.29
C GLY A 336 -6.35 7.29 -30.20
N LYS A 337 -5.53 6.49 -29.52
CA LYS A 337 -5.95 5.64 -28.39
C LYS A 337 -5.79 6.37 -27.07
N GLU A 338 -6.69 6.11 -26.13
CA GLU A 338 -6.52 6.55 -24.75
C GLU A 338 -5.45 5.67 -24.09
N LEU A 339 -4.54 6.30 -23.34
CA LEU A 339 -3.51 5.63 -22.56
C LEU A 339 -4.08 5.38 -21.16
N PHE A 340 -4.07 4.13 -20.75
CA PHE A 340 -4.55 3.71 -19.44
C PHE A 340 -3.40 3.27 -18.55
N ASN A 341 -3.44 3.73 -17.30
CA ASN A 341 -2.61 3.24 -16.21
C ASN A 341 -3.32 2.08 -15.49
N THR A 342 -2.62 1.36 -14.61
CA THR A 342 -3.25 0.58 -13.55
C THR A 342 -3.32 1.39 -12.25
N TYR A 343 -4.43 1.30 -11.54
CA TYR A 343 -4.50 1.77 -10.15
C TYR A 343 -4.13 0.65 -9.18
N GLY A 344 -3.87 -0.55 -9.71
CA GLY A 344 -3.67 -1.78 -8.96
C GLY A 344 -4.64 -2.87 -9.42
N GLU A 345 -4.27 -4.13 -9.16
CA GLU A 345 -5.07 -5.32 -9.43
C GLU A 345 -6.21 -5.47 -8.40
N TYR A 346 -7.22 -4.63 -8.51
CA TYR A 346 -8.22 -4.44 -7.47
C TYR A 346 -9.60 -5.00 -7.84
N ASN A 347 -10.22 -5.66 -6.88
CA ASN A 347 -11.62 -6.07 -6.96
C ASN A 347 -12.55 -4.83 -6.93
N ASN A 348 -13.82 -5.02 -7.30
CA ASN A 348 -14.76 -3.90 -7.36
C ASN A 348 -15.05 -3.26 -5.99
N GLY A 349 -14.82 -3.98 -4.89
CA GLY A 349 -14.94 -3.43 -3.54
C GLY A 349 -13.89 -2.34 -3.29
N VAL A 350 -12.64 -2.58 -3.68
CA VAL A 350 -11.57 -1.58 -3.55
C VAL A 350 -11.77 -0.45 -4.56
N LEU A 351 -12.02 -0.78 -5.84
CA LEU A 351 -12.20 0.22 -6.90
C LEU A 351 -13.30 1.24 -6.56
N LEU A 352 -14.46 0.75 -6.16
CA LEU A 352 -15.60 1.62 -5.89
C LEU A 352 -15.45 2.36 -4.55
N SER A 353 -14.78 1.78 -3.54
CA SER A 353 -14.60 2.43 -2.25
C SER A 353 -13.51 3.51 -2.24
N ARG A 354 -12.51 3.42 -3.13
CA ARG A 354 -11.40 4.39 -3.23
C ARG A 354 -11.57 5.36 -4.40
N TYR A 355 -11.99 4.88 -5.56
CA TYR A 355 -11.99 5.64 -6.81
C TYR A 355 -13.39 5.95 -7.36
N GLY A 356 -14.44 5.38 -6.77
CA GLY A 356 -15.83 5.72 -7.11
C GLY A 356 -16.36 5.05 -8.39
N PHE A 357 -15.70 4.03 -8.93
CA PHE A 357 -16.16 3.29 -10.11
C PHE A 357 -16.11 1.77 -9.90
N ALA A 358 -16.81 1.01 -10.74
CA ALA A 358 -16.80 -0.45 -10.74
C ALA A 358 -16.83 -0.99 -12.18
N ILE A 359 -16.15 -2.09 -12.42
CA ILE A 359 -16.00 -2.74 -13.72
C ILE A 359 -16.89 -3.98 -13.78
N TRP A 360 -17.70 -4.09 -14.82
CA TRP A 360 -18.47 -5.31 -15.07
C TRP A 360 -17.54 -6.42 -15.53
N ASP A 361 -17.65 -7.61 -14.90
CA ASP A 361 -16.78 -8.75 -15.23
C ASP A 361 -15.29 -8.47 -15.01
N ASN A 362 -14.97 -7.74 -13.93
CA ASN A 362 -13.62 -7.45 -13.47
C ASN A 362 -12.79 -8.75 -13.29
N GLN A 363 -11.60 -8.79 -13.88
CA GLN A 363 -10.72 -9.96 -13.86
C GLN A 363 -10.09 -10.22 -12.49
N HIS A 364 -10.01 -9.21 -11.64
CA HIS A 364 -9.48 -9.27 -10.28
C HIS A 364 -10.59 -9.45 -9.24
N GLU A 365 -11.85 -9.66 -9.65
CA GLU A 365 -12.94 -9.94 -8.71
C GLU A 365 -12.71 -11.26 -7.98
N SER A 366 -12.94 -11.28 -6.67
CA SER A 366 -13.01 -12.49 -5.86
C SER A 366 -14.20 -12.42 -4.91
N VAL A 367 -14.69 -13.59 -4.47
CA VAL A 367 -15.82 -13.66 -3.53
C VAL A 367 -15.46 -14.56 -2.35
N GLY A 368 -15.36 -13.96 -1.16
CA GLY A 368 -15.02 -14.67 0.07
C GLY A 368 -16.15 -15.54 0.64
N LEU A 369 -15.80 -16.77 1.03
CA LEU A 369 -16.67 -17.79 1.63
C LEU A 369 -16.36 -18.10 3.10
N ALA A 370 -15.46 -17.35 3.75
CA ALA A 370 -15.03 -17.59 5.12
C ALA A 370 -16.21 -17.73 6.10
N SER A 371 -17.22 -16.85 6.02
CA SER A 371 -18.42 -16.93 6.87
C SER A 371 -19.21 -18.22 6.63
N GLN A 372 -19.37 -18.65 5.38
CA GLN A 372 -20.06 -19.88 5.02
C GLN A 372 -19.31 -21.11 5.54
N VAL A 373 -17.98 -21.14 5.42
CA VAL A 373 -17.10 -22.21 5.94
C VAL A 373 -17.21 -22.31 7.46
N LEU A 374 -17.10 -21.19 8.17
CA LEU A 374 -17.23 -21.13 9.64
C LEU A 374 -18.59 -21.65 10.10
N GLN A 375 -19.66 -21.24 9.43
CA GLN A 375 -21.01 -21.71 9.76
C GLN A 375 -21.18 -23.22 9.49
N PHE A 376 -20.65 -23.73 8.38
CA PHE A 376 -20.68 -25.16 8.07
C PHE A 376 -19.93 -25.97 9.12
N ALA A 377 -18.71 -25.56 9.48
CA ALA A 377 -17.92 -26.24 10.50
C ALA A 377 -18.62 -26.21 11.86
N LYS A 378 -19.28 -25.11 12.23
CA LYS A 378 -20.09 -25.03 13.46
C LYS A 378 -21.27 -26.01 13.43
N GLN A 379 -21.99 -26.10 12.30
CA GLN A 379 -23.14 -27.00 12.15
C GLN A 379 -22.75 -28.49 12.17
N LYS A 380 -21.53 -28.82 11.72
CA LYS A 380 -21.01 -30.19 11.65
C LYS A 380 -20.12 -30.58 12.83
N ASP A 381 -19.97 -29.70 13.83
CA ASP A 381 -19.08 -29.87 14.98
C ASP A 381 -17.61 -30.12 14.59
N LEU A 382 -17.12 -29.39 13.59
CA LEU A 382 -15.77 -29.50 13.03
C LEU A 382 -14.82 -28.39 13.50
N LYS A 383 -15.17 -27.66 14.56
CA LYS A 383 -14.33 -26.59 15.13
C LYS A 383 -12.88 -27.03 15.43
N PRO A 384 -12.61 -28.25 15.95
CA PRO A 384 -11.24 -28.69 16.17
C PRO A 384 -10.39 -28.72 14.89
N ARG A 385 -11.01 -29.00 13.73
CA ARG A 385 -10.31 -29.00 12.44
C ARG A 385 -9.95 -27.60 11.99
N LEU A 386 -10.87 -26.63 12.16
CA LEU A 386 -10.56 -25.24 11.85
C LEU A 386 -9.51 -24.65 12.79
N LYS A 387 -9.50 -25.04 14.07
CA LYS A 387 -8.41 -24.63 14.98
C LYS A 387 -7.06 -25.19 14.53
N TRP A 388 -7.04 -26.44 14.06
CA TRP A 388 -5.84 -27.02 13.47
C TRP A 388 -5.43 -26.29 12.18
N TRP A 389 -6.38 -26.00 11.28
CA TRP A 389 -6.13 -25.25 10.06
C TRP A 389 -5.54 -23.88 10.35
N ALA A 390 -6.15 -23.10 11.25
CA ALA A 390 -5.67 -21.77 11.60
C ALA A 390 -4.20 -21.76 12.08
N LYS A 391 -3.72 -22.84 12.70
CA LYS A 391 -2.33 -22.98 13.14
C LYS A 391 -1.36 -23.37 12.01
N HIS A 392 -1.85 -24.09 11.00
CA HIS A 392 -1.01 -24.79 10.03
C HIS A 392 -1.29 -24.43 8.57
N PHE A 393 -2.18 -23.46 8.31
CA PHE A 393 -2.63 -23.15 6.95
C PHE A 393 -1.46 -22.70 6.07
N TYR A 394 -0.54 -21.90 6.61
CA TYR A 394 0.57 -21.34 5.87
C TYR A 394 1.48 -22.45 5.36
N GLN A 395 1.93 -23.36 6.24
CA GLN A 395 2.65 -24.56 5.84
C GLN A 395 1.86 -25.44 4.86
N CYS A 396 0.52 -25.52 5.00
CA CYS A 396 -0.29 -26.34 4.11
C CYS A 396 -0.46 -25.74 2.69
N VAL A 397 -0.42 -24.41 2.56
CA VAL A 397 -0.66 -23.70 1.31
C VAL A 397 0.65 -23.42 0.58
N PHE A 398 1.67 -22.97 1.31
CA PHE A 398 2.94 -22.52 0.74
C PHE A 398 4.08 -23.53 0.91
N ASP A 399 3.91 -24.57 1.74
CA ASP A 399 4.96 -25.55 2.09
C ASP A 399 6.19 -24.91 2.77
N ILE A 400 5.98 -23.76 3.42
CA ILE A 400 7.00 -22.98 4.14
C ILE A 400 6.67 -22.92 5.62
N ASP A 401 7.67 -23.11 6.48
CA ASP A 401 7.52 -22.85 7.91
C ASP A 401 7.55 -21.33 8.15
N PRO A 402 6.52 -20.71 8.75
CA PRO A 402 6.50 -19.27 8.98
C PRO A 402 7.73 -18.72 9.72
N GLU A 403 8.36 -19.52 10.58
CA GLU A 403 9.58 -19.15 11.31
C GLU A 403 10.83 -19.11 10.42
N LEU A 404 10.80 -19.71 9.23
CA LEU A 404 11.89 -19.77 8.25
C LEU A 404 11.53 -18.98 6.97
N TYR A 405 10.55 -18.08 7.05
CA TYR A 405 10.04 -17.38 5.88
C TYR A 405 11.13 -16.53 5.20
N GLU A 406 11.87 -15.72 5.94
CA GLU A 406 12.92 -14.84 5.42
C GLU A 406 14.01 -15.65 4.68
N GLU A 407 14.61 -16.64 5.35
CA GLU A 407 15.61 -17.54 4.76
C GLU A 407 15.09 -18.25 3.48
N THR A 408 13.81 -18.65 3.48
CA THR A 408 13.22 -19.34 2.33
C THR A 408 13.01 -18.39 1.15
N VAL A 409 12.57 -17.16 1.40
CA VAL A 409 12.37 -16.14 0.36
C VAL A 409 13.70 -15.71 -0.24
N GLU A 410 14.73 -15.47 0.58
CA GLU A 410 16.08 -15.19 0.12
C GLU A 410 16.59 -16.31 -0.82
N ALA A 411 16.37 -17.57 -0.43
CA ALA A 411 16.75 -18.71 -1.26
C ALA A 411 15.94 -18.82 -2.56
N ILE A 412 14.66 -18.45 -2.58
CA ILE A 412 13.84 -18.41 -3.80
C ILE A 412 14.39 -17.35 -4.75
N LEU A 413 14.53 -16.11 -4.28
CA LEU A 413 14.99 -14.97 -5.09
C LEU A 413 16.43 -15.15 -5.58
N ALA A 414 17.29 -15.81 -4.80
CA ALA A 414 18.65 -16.15 -5.24
C ALA A 414 18.67 -17.19 -6.38
N ASN A 415 17.65 -18.05 -6.49
CA ASN A 415 17.54 -19.04 -7.56
C ASN A 415 16.81 -18.49 -8.79
N ASP A 416 15.76 -17.71 -8.58
CA ASP A 416 14.94 -17.08 -9.60
C ASP A 416 14.50 -15.67 -9.12
N PRO A 417 15.23 -14.61 -9.51
CA PRO A 417 14.93 -13.24 -9.10
C PRO A 417 13.56 -12.76 -9.59
N ASP A 418 13.02 -13.36 -10.65
CA ASP A 418 11.73 -13.01 -11.24
C ASP A 418 10.56 -13.80 -10.61
N GLU A 419 10.83 -14.78 -9.74
CA GLU A 419 9.78 -15.55 -9.07
C GLU A 419 9.15 -14.71 -7.94
N PRO A 420 7.84 -14.38 -8.02
CA PRO A 420 7.20 -13.56 -6.99
C PRO A 420 7.18 -14.34 -5.67
N PRO A 421 7.72 -13.77 -4.57
CA PRO A 421 7.77 -14.47 -3.30
C PRO A 421 6.36 -14.69 -2.74
N PRO A 422 6.16 -15.76 -1.94
CA PRO A 422 4.92 -15.94 -1.20
C PRO A 422 4.69 -14.77 -0.24
N PRO A 423 3.44 -14.45 0.13
CA PRO A 423 3.17 -13.32 1.02
C PRO A 423 3.69 -13.57 2.46
N PRO A 424 4.16 -12.53 3.18
CA PRO A 424 4.60 -12.68 4.58
C PRO A 424 3.52 -13.30 5.48
N PRO A 425 3.86 -14.20 6.42
CA PRO A 425 2.89 -14.88 7.26
C PRO A 425 1.94 -13.96 8.03
N ASP A 426 2.43 -12.80 8.46
CA ASP A 426 1.66 -11.83 9.24
C ASP A 426 0.72 -10.97 8.39
N SER A 427 0.98 -10.89 7.08
CA SER A 427 0.16 -10.13 6.13
C SER A 427 -1.09 -10.88 5.68
N LEU A 428 -1.17 -12.19 5.92
CA LEU A 428 -2.20 -13.05 5.35
C LEU A 428 -2.91 -13.88 6.41
N THR A 429 -4.24 -13.79 6.48
CA THR A 429 -5.02 -14.72 7.30
C THR A 429 -5.57 -15.87 6.46
N TRP A 430 -5.68 -17.06 7.06
CA TRP A 430 -6.28 -18.22 6.38
C TRP A 430 -7.70 -17.96 5.86
N LYS A 431 -8.42 -16.97 6.41
CA LYS A 431 -9.78 -16.62 5.96
C LYS A 431 -9.76 -15.89 4.62
N ASP A 432 -8.73 -15.09 4.38
CA ASP A 432 -8.53 -14.32 3.15
C ASP A 432 -8.19 -15.28 1.99
N THR A 433 -7.67 -16.47 2.31
CA THR A 433 -7.47 -17.54 1.32
C THR A 433 -8.75 -18.29 0.94
N LEU A 434 -9.94 -17.95 1.48
CA LEU A 434 -11.18 -18.72 1.27
C LEU A 434 -12.11 -18.12 0.23
N GLU A 435 -11.67 -18.08 -1.01
CA GLU A 435 -12.34 -17.32 -2.07
C GLU A 435 -12.65 -18.14 -3.32
N ILE A 436 -13.59 -17.64 -4.11
CA ILE A 436 -13.77 -17.99 -5.51
C ILE A 436 -13.27 -16.80 -6.33
N VAL A 437 -12.27 -17.01 -7.19
CA VAL A 437 -11.72 -15.95 -8.05
C VAL A 437 -12.56 -15.74 -9.31
N SER A 438 -12.32 -14.67 -10.06
CA SER A 438 -13.10 -14.22 -11.22
C SER A 438 -13.44 -15.31 -12.24
N SER A 439 -12.51 -16.24 -12.49
CA SER A 439 -12.69 -17.40 -13.38
C SER A 439 -13.73 -18.43 -12.88
N GLY A 440 -14.18 -18.30 -11.64
CA GLY A 440 -15.02 -19.25 -10.92
C GLY A 440 -14.24 -20.34 -10.20
N GLN A 441 -12.91 -20.37 -10.28
CA GLN A 441 -12.10 -21.38 -9.59
C GLN A 441 -12.01 -21.08 -8.09
N PRO A 442 -12.08 -22.11 -7.22
CA PRO A 442 -11.75 -21.93 -5.81
C PRO A 442 -10.24 -21.80 -5.62
N THR A 443 -9.83 -20.94 -4.70
CA THR A 443 -8.42 -20.78 -4.32
C THR A 443 -7.84 -22.08 -3.70
N PRO A 444 -6.50 -22.26 -3.72
CA PRO A 444 -5.86 -23.41 -3.08
C PRO A 444 -6.22 -23.55 -1.59
N GLY A 445 -6.22 -22.44 -0.84
CA GLY A 445 -6.62 -22.42 0.57
C GLY A 445 -8.05 -22.92 0.80
N LEU A 446 -9.00 -22.49 -0.04
CA LEU A 446 -10.38 -22.98 0.02
C LEU A 446 -10.47 -24.48 -0.27
N ILE A 447 -9.80 -24.97 -1.32
CA ILE A 447 -9.80 -26.39 -1.66
C ILE A 447 -9.27 -27.22 -0.48
N LEU A 448 -8.13 -26.84 0.07
CA LEU A 448 -7.47 -27.56 1.15
C LEU A 448 -8.30 -27.57 2.44
N VAL A 449 -8.90 -26.44 2.82
CA VAL A 449 -9.76 -26.41 4.02
C VAL A 449 -11.01 -27.26 3.84
N ILE A 450 -11.61 -27.31 2.64
CA ILE A 450 -12.76 -28.17 2.39
C ILE A 450 -12.36 -29.65 2.43
N ASN A 451 -11.20 -30.00 1.87
CA ASN A 451 -10.67 -31.37 1.97
C ASN A 451 -10.48 -31.77 3.44
N LEU A 452 -9.89 -30.88 4.25
CA LEU A 452 -9.73 -31.07 5.68
C LEU A 452 -11.07 -31.30 6.40
N LEU A 453 -12.08 -30.49 6.08
CA LEU A 453 -13.43 -30.61 6.66
C LEU A 453 -14.15 -31.89 6.21
N ALA A 454 -13.81 -32.43 5.03
CA ALA A 454 -14.38 -33.66 4.49
C ALA A 454 -13.72 -34.95 5.02
N LEU A 455 -12.55 -34.88 5.67
CA LEU A 455 -11.84 -36.07 6.16
C LEU A 455 -12.69 -36.90 7.15
N SER A 456 -12.43 -38.21 7.21
CA SER A 456 -12.90 -39.03 8.32
C SER A 456 -12.09 -38.70 9.60
N PRO A 457 -12.63 -38.96 10.81
CA PRO A 457 -11.88 -38.75 12.04
C PRO A 457 -10.52 -39.47 12.08
N GLN A 458 -10.45 -40.67 11.50
CA GLN A 458 -9.21 -41.47 11.40
C GLN A 458 -8.18 -40.81 10.48
N LYS A 459 -8.60 -40.33 9.31
CA LYS A 459 -7.71 -39.63 8.37
C LYS A 459 -7.23 -38.30 8.94
N PHE A 460 -8.08 -37.59 9.67
CA PHE A 460 -7.68 -36.37 10.36
C PHE A 460 -6.64 -36.64 11.45
N ALA A 461 -6.82 -37.69 12.28
CA ALA A 461 -5.82 -38.08 13.27
C ALA A 461 -4.47 -38.49 12.64
N LEU A 462 -4.51 -39.15 11.48
CA LEU A 462 -3.31 -39.48 10.72
C LEU A 462 -2.60 -38.22 10.21
N LEU A 463 -3.35 -37.28 9.63
CA LEU A 463 -2.82 -35.97 9.19
C LEU A 463 -2.14 -35.23 10.34
N GLN A 464 -2.78 -35.15 11.50
CA GLN A 464 -2.19 -34.52 12.69
C GLN A 464 -0.88 -35.21 13.11
N THR A 465 -0.79 -36.53 12.95
CA THR A 465 0.43 -37.28 13.27
C THR A 465 1.54 -37.04 12.24
N GLN A 466 1.19 -36.86 10.96
CA GLN A 466 2.12 -36.52 9.89
C GLN A 466 2.64 -35.10 10.01
N ALA A 467 1.78 -34.14 10.34
CA ALA A 467 2.15 -32.75 10.59
C ALA A 467 3.15 -32.61 11.74
N LYS A 468 3.00 -33.40 12.82
CA LYS A 468 4.01 -33.49 13.91
C LYS A 468 5.39 -33.99 13.45
N ARG A 469 5.50 -34.54 12.25
CA ARG A 469 6.75 -34.99 11.62
C ARG A 469 7.18 -34.04 10.48
N GLY A 470 6.65 -32.82 10.45
CA GLY A 470 6.94 -31.82 9.42
C GLY A 470 6.27 -32.07 8.06
N LYS A 471 5.28 -32.98 7.96
CA LYS A 471 4.62 -33.30 6.68
C LYS A 471 3.26 -32.64 6.56
N TYR A 472 3.22 -31.46 5.94
CA TYR A 472 2.01 -30.63 5.81
C TYR A 472 1.29 -30.79 4.46
N SER A 473 2.01 -31.13 3.39
CA SER A 473 1.46 -31.42 2.03
C SER A 473 0.59 -32.67 1.91
N ALA A 474 0.28 -33.35 3.02
CA ALA A 474 -0.45 -34.62 3.03
C ALA A 474 -1.98 -34.50 2.89
N LEU A 475 -2.51 -33.29 2.65
CA LEU A 475 -3.95 -33.07 2.46
C LEU A 475 -4.40 -33.62 1.10
N PRO A 476 -5.29 -34.64 1.06
CA PRO A 476 -5.72 -35.22 -0.20
C PRO A 476 -6.61 -34.24 -0.97
N THR A 477 -6.26 -33.98 -2.23
CA THR A 477 -7.11 -33.24 -3.16
C THR A 477 -8.22 -34.14 -3.71
N GLY A 478 -9.43 -33.58 -3.90
CA GLY A 478 -10.55 -34.29 -4.52
C GLY A 478 -11.22 -35.35 -3.64
N ALA A 479 -11.22 -35.19 -2.32
CA ALA A 479 -11.91 -36.13 -1.43
C ALA A 479 -13.42 -36.22 -1.75
N GLN A 480 -13.97 -37.43 -1.66
CA GLN A 480 -15.36 -37.70 -2.02
C GLN A 480 -16.33 -36.83 -1.20
N GLY A 481 -17.08 -35.96 -1.88
CA GLY A 481 -18.05 -35.05 -1.24
C GLY A 481 -17.61 -33.59 -1.14
N CYS A 482 -16.35 -33.24 -1.44
CA CYS A 482 -15.87 -31.86 -1.40
C CYS A 482 -16.65 -30.94 -2.35
N SER A 483 -16.92 -31.37 -3.58
CA SER A 483 -17.74 -30.62 -4.54
C SER A 483 -19.14 -30.32 -4.00
N LYS A 484 -19.76 -31.28 -3.30
CA LYS A 484 -21.09 -31.06 -2.68
C LYS A 484 -21.02 -30.05 -1.54
N ILE A 485 -19.94 -30.05 -0.76
CA ILE A 485 -19.72 -29.06 0.29
C ILE A 485 -19.56 -27.68 -0.37
N LEU A 486 -18.65 -27.52 -1.33
CA LEU A 486 -18.41 -26.25 -2.03
C LEU A 486 -19.68 -25.69 -2.68
N VAL A 487 -20.41 -26.50 -3.45
CA VAL A 487 -21.68 -26.10 -4.07
C VAL A 487 -22.70 -25.65 -3.01
N SER A 488 -22.76 -26.33 -1.86
CA SER A 488 -23.63 -25.92 -0.74
C SER A 488 -23.21 -24.56 -0.14
N LEU A 489 -21.90 -24.32 0.01
CA LEU A 489 -21.37 -23.04 0.51
C LEU A 489 -21.65 -21.89 -0.47
N VAL A 490 -21.44 -22.11 -1.76
CA VAL A 490 -21.69 -21.11 -2.81
C VAL A 490 -23.18 -20.77 -2.89
N ASN A 491 -24.08 -21.76 -2.90
CA ASN A 491 -25.52 -21.51 -2.83
C ASN A 491 -25.92 -20.74 -1.56
N LYS A 492 -25.25 -21.01 -0.44
CA LYS A 492 -25.49 -20.28 0.80
C LYS A 492 -24.98 -18.83 0.73
N LYS A 493 -23.85 -18.55 0.08
CA LYS A 493 -23.40 -17.18 -0.20
C LYS A 493 -24.35 -16.48 -1.17
N LEU A 494 -24.81 -17.12 -2.23
CA LEU A 494 -25.84 -16.54 -3.12
C LEU A 494 -27.13 -16.17 -2.38
N SER A 495 -27.53 -16.94 -1.36
CA SER A 495 -28.71 -16.61 -0.55
C SER A 495 -28.54 -15.40 0.38
N THR A 496 -27.33 -14.86 0.54
CA THR A 496 -27.11 -13.67 1.38
C THR A 496 -27.47 -12.38 0.67
N TYR A 497 -27.46 -12.36 -0.67
CA TYR A 497 -27.91 -11.21 -1.46
C TYR A 497 -29.44 -11.10 -1.38
N LYS A 498 -29.94 -9.98 -0.86
CA LYS A 498 -31.38 -9.74 -0.64
C LYS A 498 -32.03 -9.13 -1.87
N ASP A 499 -31.94 -9.80 -3.01
CA ASP A 499 -32.23 -9.24 -4.33
C ASP A 499 -33.28 -10.03 -5.13
N ALA A 500 -34.10 -10.84 -4.45
CA ALA A 500 -35.06 -11.75 -5.09
C ALA A 500 -34.42 -12.81 -6.02
N ASN A 501 -33.16 -13.17 -5.77
CA ASN A 501 -32.39 -14.17 -6.53
C ASN A 501 -32.15 -13.79 -7.99
N LEU A 502 -31.93 -12.51 -8.27
CA LEU A 502 -31.53 -12.05 -9.60
C LEU A 502 -30.22 -12.71 -10.04
N THR A 503 -30.13 -13.11 -11.29
CA THR A 503 -28.90 -13.66 -11.89
C THR A 503 -27.95 -12.55 -12.32
N SER A 504 -26.67 -12.89 -12.53
CA SER A 504 -25.70 -11.96 -13.13
C SER A 504 -26.18 -11.39 -14.46
N GLN A 505 -26.84 -12.21 -15.31
CA GLN A 505 -27.38 -11.77 -16.59
C GLN A 505 -28.55 -10.78 -16.45
N GLU A 506 -29.35 -10.90 -15.39
CA GLU A 506 -30.41 -9.93 -15.10
C GLU A 506 -29.81 -8.62 -14.60
N TYR A 507 -28.77 -8.66 -13.75
CA TYR A 507 -28.01 -7.46 -13.38
C TYR A 507 -27.38 -6.76 -14.58
N ALA A 508 -26.74 -7.50 -15.51
CA ALA A 508 -26.20 -6.95 -16.74
C ALA A 508 -27.26 -6.17 -17.56
N LYS A 509 -28.51 -6.67 -17.59
CA LYS A 509 -29.62 -5.97 -18.25
C LYS A 509 -30.05 -4.73 -17.47
N LEU A 510 -30.14 -4.82 -16.14
CA LEU A 510 -30.52 -3.71 -15.28
C LEU A 510 -29.52 -2.55 -15.40
N ILE A 511 -28.22 -2.85 -15.38
CA ILE A 511 -27.14 -1.84 -15.51
C ILE A 511 -27.30 -1.04 -16.80
N ASN A 512 -27.71 -1.65 -17.90
CA ASN A 512 -27.87 -0.97 -19.19
C ASN A 512 -29.17 -0.16 -19.34
N GLN A 513 -30.03 -0.12 -18.32
CA GLN A 513 -31.24 0.70 -18.35
C GLN A 513 -30.91 2.19 -18.21
N SER A 514 -31.65 3.04 -18.91
CA SER A 514 -31.41 4.49 -18.92
C SER A 514 -31.94 5.23 -17.68
N ASP A 515 -32.84 4.62 -16.92
CA ASP A 515 -33.60 5.23 -15.82
C ASP A 515 -33.08 4.89 -14.42
N ILE A 516 -31.97 4.15 -14.30
CA ILE A 516 -31.33 3.85 -13.02
C ILE A 516 -30.41 5.01 -12.59
N SER A 517 -30.38 5.31 -11.29
CA SER A 517 -29.42 6.27 -10.73
C SER A 517 -27.99 5.75 -10.83
N HIS A 518 -27.02 6.67 -10.78
CA HIS A 518 -25.59 6.34 -10.82
C HIS A 518 -25.18 5.37 -9.70
N ASN A 519 -25.51 5.66 -8.44
CA ASN A 519 -25.21 4.77 -7.30
C ASN A 519 -25.80 3.37 -7.48
N LYS A 520 -27.04 3.27 -8.01
CA LYS A 520 -27.66 1.97 -8.29
C LYS A 520 -26.94 1.21 -9.38
N ARG A 521 -26.50 1.90 -10.44
CA ARG A 521 -25.71 1.31 -11.52
C ARG A 521 -24.43 0.69 -10.95
N LEU A 522 -23.69 1.44 -10.15
CA LEU A 522 -22.46 0.96 -9.49
C LEU A 522 -22.74 -0.21 -8.55
N ALA A 523 -23.74 -0.10 -7.67
CA ALA A 523 -24.12 -1.19 -6.78
C ALA A 523 -24.51 -2.46 -7.55
N PHE A 524 -25.23 -2.31 -8.66
CA PHE A 524 -25.62 -3.44 -9.51
C PHE A 524 -24.44 -4.04 -10.26
N THR A 525 -23.45 -3.23 -10.66
CA THR A 525 -22.19 -3.74 -11.23
C THR A 525 -21.43 -4.60 -10.23
N VAL A 526 -21.26 -4.13 -8.97
CA VAL A 526 -20.59 -4.90 -7.91
C VAL A 526 -21.32 -6.22 -7.66
N ILE A 527 -22.62 -6.16 -7.34
CA ILE A 527 -23.40 -7.35 -6.99
C ILE A 527 -23.46 -8.33 -8.18
N GLY A 528 -23.72 -7.82 -9.37
CA GLY A 528 -23.82 -8.66 -10.56
C GLY A 528 -22.50 -9.34 -10.93
N THR A 529 -21.36 -8.67 -10.72
CA THR A 529 -20.03 -9.24 -10.94
C THR A 529 -19.71 -10.32 -9.90
N GLU A 530 -19.94 -10.08 -8.61
CA GLU A 530 -19.80 -11.13 -7.58
C GLU A 530 -20.68 -12.36 -7.89
N LYS A 531 -21.93 -12.14 -8.33
CA LYS A 531 -22.82 -13.24 -8.74
C LYS A 531 -22.32 -13.96 -9.98
N LEU A 532 -21.73 -13.25 -10.94
CA LEU A 532 -21.14 -13.85 -12.13
C LEU A 532 -20.03 -14.83 -11.75
N VAL A 533 -19.16 -14.45 -10.80
CA VAL A 533 -18.10 -15.31 -10.25
C VAL A 533 -18.67 -16.59 -9.64
N LEU A 534 -19.67 -16.46 -8.77
CA LEU A 534 -20.32 -17.61 -8.13
C LEU A 534 -21.08 -18.50 -9.14
N GLU A 535 -21.70 -17.91 -10.16
CA GLU A 535 -22.38 -18.64 -11.22
C GLU A 535 -21.41 -19.38 -12.16
N ARG A 536 -20.22 -18.81 -12.41
CA ARG A 536 -19.12 -19.51 -13.11
C ARG A 536 -18.71 -20.76 -12.33
N PHE A 537 -18.51 -20.63 -11.02
CA PHE A 537 -18.24 -21.77 -10.15
C PHE A 537 -19.32 -22.87 -10.30
N LEU A 538 -20.60 -22.50 -10.17
CA LEU A 538 -21.71 -23.46 -10.24
C LEU A 538 -21.89 -24.13 -11.62
N LYS A 539 -21.36 -23.54 -12.69
CA LYS A 539 -21.38 -24.18 -14.02
C LYS A 539 -20.34 -25.30 -14.17
N MET A 540 -19.29 -25.29 -13.33
CA MET A 540 -18.20 -26.25 -13.38
C MET A 540 -18.45 -27.51 -12.52
N PHE A 541 -19.36 -27.44 -11.55
CA PHE A 541 -19.65 -28.48 -10.57
C PHE A 541 -21.13 -28.87 -10.57
#